data_AF-A0A1F9VKU1-F1
#
_entry.id   AF-A0A1F9VKU1-F1
#
_cell.length_a   1.000
_cell.length_b   1.000
_cell.length_c   1.000
_cell.angle_alpha   90.00
_cell.angle_beta   90.00
_cell.angle_gamma   90.00
#
_symmetry.space_group_name_H-M   'P 1'
#
loop_
_entity.id
_entity.type
_entity.pdbx_description
1 polymer ?
#
loop_
_entity_poly.entity_id
_entity_poly.type
_entity_poly.pdbx_seq_one_letter_code
_entity_poly.pdbx_strand_id
1 'polypeptide(L)'
;MLSERASFRLRLLFLFILSVSPVLRFSWDLPSQTILHLLVPAALFFILNYYKPSFKLFPDGAIVLLFVTAAASIIGAQEKAAVRNDILALFDCLAAGYIFSFLDLESRKKILLAPVFAGVFFTAIMLFQFVKDPVGYFLWDRIHLEFIVNFSILAGYMALLFPISLFYLDEKEKAYGILPAVIFLGIILTKSRIAFIAASAVVLIYVFRHRRKYAVIAKIAVIFAVISLAGLTVLKISQQRLSQGEGIASNRIAWWNTSINMFLDNPVNGAGLGNFSNLYQVYRETISLNTIYAHNILLQTLADTGILGALGLLFMLFLYFRRAITSNPGELSFYAMLSAASLLVINLFDYSFHITAPLLLFWVIVFSGLRAEFTVRDKPLIPKVIQIALVVLFAIVILRPLFGAVFFQRGKYLLNAKDYAGAEKALKTSIIFDRMPSSTYSALAQLNFVKFTVSGNTLSLTEAVHFQKEALARFSKNAVYWSDLSWLYRVSGDMANAAASMRKAYENDRLNPVYIKNLEEYRKDNGTK
;
A
#
# COMPACT_ATOMS: atom_id res chain seq x y z
N MET A 1 11.47 -1.57 32.30
CA MET A 1 10.70 -2.46 31.38
C MET A 1 9.22 -2.17 31.58
N LEU A 2 8.37 -2.49 30.60
CA LEU A 2 6.91 -2.41 30.78
C LEU A 2 6.47 -3.34 31.93
N SER A 3 5.33 -3.05 32.56
CA SER A 3 4.71 -4.01 33.48
C SER A 3 4.44 -5.34 32.77
N GLU A 4 4.52 -6.46 33.48
CA GLU A 4 4.35 -7.79 32.91
C GLU A 4 3.00 -7.95 32.17
N ARG A 5 1.91 -7.46 32.77
CA ARG A 5 0.58 -7.46 32.16
C ARG A 5 0.52 -6.63 30.87
N ALA A 6 1.16 -5.46 30.84
CA ALA A 6 1.20 -4.63 29.64
C ALA A 6 2.04 -5.29 28.53
N SER A 7 3.20 -5.84 28.90
CA SER A 7 4.06 -6.60 27.97
C SER A 7 3.32 -7.81 27.40
N PHE A 8 2.55 -8.55 28.21
CA PHE A 8 1.73 -9.67 27.73
C PHE A 8 0.67 -9.25 26.69
N ARG A 9 -0.06 -8.17 26.95
CA ARG A 9 -1.08 -7.66 26.02
C ARG A 9 -0.47 -7.20 24.69
N LEU A 10 0.67 -6.51 24.73
CA LEU A 10 1.38 -6.10 23.51
C LEU A 10 1.90 -7.31 22.73
N ARG A 11 2.45 -8.32 23.41
CA ARG A 11 2.85 -9.58 22.78
C ARG A 11 1.70 -10.22 22.01
N LEU A 12 0.52 -10.34 22.63
CA LEU A 12 -0.68 -10.86 21.96
C LEU A 12 -1.11 -10.00 20.77
N LEU A 13 -1.12 -8.67 20.91
CA LEU A 13 -1.45 -7.74 19.84
C LEU A 13 -0.56 -7.96 18.62
N PHE A 14 0.77 -8.00 18.79
CA PHE A 14 1.67 -8.19 17.66
C PHE A 14 1.64 -9.59 17.09
N LEU A 15 1.46 -10.64 17.90
CA LEU A 15 1.25 -11.99 17.38
C LEU A 15 0.01 -12.04 16.48
N PHE A 16 -1.08 -11.39 16.89
CA PHE A 16 -2.27 -11.25 16.05
C PHE A 16 -1.97 -10.46 14.77
N ILE A 17 -1.45 -9.23 14.89
CA ILE A 17 -1.22 -8.36 13.74
C ILE A 17 -0.26 -9.01 12.73
N LEU A 18 0.86 -9.56 13.16
CA LEU A 18 1.88 -10.10 12.25
C LEU A 18 1.52 -11.48 11.67
N SER A 19 0.68 -12.26 12.35
CA SER A 19 0.22 -13.55 11.81
C SER A 19 -0.95 -13.38 10.84
N VAL A 20 -1.83 -12.42 11.13
CA VAL A 20 -3.09 -12.26 10.38
C VAL A 20 -2.94 -11.25 9.23
N SER A 21 -2.07 -10.22 9.37
CA SER A 21 -1.82 -9.22 8.32
C SER A 21 -1.46 -9.77 6.94
N PRO A 22 -0.66 -10.83 6.81
CA PRO A 22 -0.29 -11.36 5.51
C PRO A 22 -1.37 -12.26 4.89
N VAL A 23 -2.25 -12.83 5.72
CA VAL A 23 -3.22 -13.87 5.32
C VAL A 23 -4.58 -13.28 4.98
N LEU A 24 -5.04 -12.28 5.73
CA LEU A 24 -6.25 -11.56 5.38
C LEU A 24 -5.93 -10.48 4.33
N ARG A 25 -6.98 -10.04 3.62
CA ARG A 25 -6.88 -8.98 2.60
C ARG A 25 -6.56 -7.59 3.20
N PHE A 26 -5.91 -7.49 4.37
CA PHE A 26 -5.51 -6.24 5.07
C PHE A 26 -4.92 -5.16 4.17
N SER A 27 -4.31 -5.57 3.08
CA SER A 27 -3.73 -4.67 2.09
C SER A 27 -4.73 -3.99 1.14
N TRP A 28 -5.98 -4.44 1.12
CA TRP A 28 -6.97 -4.13 0.07
C TRP A 28 -8.38 -3.87 0.60
N ASP A 29 -8.74 -4.38 1.79
CA ASP A 29 -10.07 -4.18 2.35
C ASP A 29 -10.05 -3.25 3.58
N LEU A 30 -10.85 -2.18 3.47
CA LEU A 30 -11.02 -1.19 4.53
C LEU A 30 -11.46 -1.79 5.89
N PRO A 31 -12.33 -2.83 5.96
CA PRO A 31 -12.68 -3.47 7.23
C PRO A 31 -11.46 -4.02 7.98
N SER A 32 -10.59 -4.77 7.30
CA SER A 32 -9.38 -5.31 7.92
C SER A 32 -8.42 -4.19 8.33
N GLN A 33 -8.23 -3.15 7.51
CA GLN A 33 -7.43 -1.97 7.88
C GLN A 33 -8.00 -1.24 9.11
N THR A 34 -9.33 -1.16 9.24
CA THR A 34 -9.98 -0.50 10.37
C THR A 34 -9.63 -1.17 11.71
N ILE A 35 -9.37 -2.48 11.73
CA ILE A 35 -8.90 -3.17 12.94
C ILE A 35 -7.55 -2.59 13.39
N LEU A 36 -6.63 -2.34 12.46
CA LEU A 36 -5.35 -1.69 12.77
C LEU A 36 -5.56 -0.25 13.22
N HIS A 37 -6.41 0.51 12.51
CA HIS A 37 -6.73 1.90 12.83
C HIS A 37 -7.38 2.08 14.20
N LEU A 38 -7.91 1.01 14.81
CA LEU A 38 -8.44 1.03 16.18
C LEU A 38 -7.41 0.54 17.20
N LEU A 39 -6.78 -0.61 16.95
CA LEU A 39 -5.93 -1.27 17.94
C LEU A 39 -4.58 -0.58 18.11
N VAL A 40 -3.92 -0.18 17.02
CA VAL A 40 -2.57 0.39 17.08
C VAL A 40 -2.58 1.78 17.75
N PRO A 41 -3.46 2.72 17.37
CA PRO A 41 -3.49 4.03 18.01
C PRO A 41 -3.92 3.95 19.48
N ALA A 42 -4.85 3.06 19.83
CA ALA A 42 -5.24 2.83 21.23
C ALA A 42 -4.07 2.28 22.07
N ALA A 43 -3.28 1.36 21.51
CA ALA A 43 -2.07 0.84 22.17
C ALA A 43 -1.00 1.92 22.31
N LEU A 44 -0.79 2.76 21.28
CA LEU A 44 0.14 3.89 21.33
C LEU A 44 -0.29 4.89 22.42
N PHE A 45 -1.56 5.27 22.43
CA PHE A 45 -2.13 6.18 23.43
C PHE A 45 -1.93 5.64 24.85
N PHE A 46 -2.22 4.35 25.07
CA PHE A 46 -1.97 3.70 26.35
C PHE A 46 -0.48 3.79 26.75
N ILE A 47 0.44 3.50 25.83
CA ILE A 47 1.88 3.59 26.12
C ILE A 47 2.29 5.02 26.49
N LEU A 48 1.94 6.02 25.67
CA LEU A 48 2.33 7.41 25.92
C LEU A 48 1.73 8.01 27.20
N ASN A 49 0.57 7.48 27.61
CA ASN A 49 -0.11 7.91 28.83
C ASN A 49 0.55 7.41 30.11
N TYR A 50 1.16 6.21 30.09
CA TYR A 50 1.77 5.56 31.26
C TYR A 50 3.31 5.59 31.25
N TYR A 51 3.92 5.72 30.07
CA TYR A 51 5.36 5.72 29.89
C TYR A 51 5.75 7.03 29.21
N LYS A 52 6.72 7.73 29.80
CA LYS A 52 7.32 8.92 29.21
C LYS A 52 8.53 8.46 28.40
N PRO A 53 8.45 8.43 27.05
CA PRO A 53 9.63 8.19 26.25
C PRO A 53 10.62 9.32 26.54
N SER A 54 11.89 8.96 26.74
CA SER A 54 12.95 9.95 26.60
C SER A 54 12.97 10.34 25.12
N PHE A 55 13.00 11.64 24.82
CA PHE A 55 13.02 12.17 23.44
C PHE A 55 14.29 11.79 22.63
N LYS A 56 14.99 10.74 23.05
CA LYS A 56 16.14 10.14 22.38
C LYS A 56 15.77 8.95 21.49
N LEU A 57 14.48 8.60 21.34
CA LEU A 57 14.09 7.73 20.24
C LEU A 57 14.38 8.45 18.93
N PHE A 58 15.18 7.80 18.12
CA PHE A 58 15.78 8.39 16.95
C PHE A 58 15.26 7.66 15.71
N PRO A 59 14.88 8.37 14.64
CA PRO A 59 14.76 9.81 14.52
C PRO A 59 13.29 10.25 14.64
N ASP A 60 12.79 10.47 15.86
CA ASP A 60 11.40 10.90 16.10
C ASP A 60 11.02 12.12 15.24
N GLY A 61 11.93 13.10 15.09
CA GLY A 61 11.73 14.26 14.22
C GLY A 61 11.61 13.94 12.73
N ALA A 62 12.31 12.92 12.22
CA ALA A 62 12.22 12.54 10.80
C ALA A 62 10.98 11.68 10.52
N ILE A 63 10.51 10.90 11.50
CA ILE A 63 9.22 10.20 11.42
C ILE A 63 8.07 11.21 11.44
N VAL A 64 8.14 12.20 12.32
CA VAL A 64 7.18 13.32 12.35
C VAL A 64 7.24 14.08 11.03
N LEU A 65 8.43 14.36 10.48
CA LEU A 65 8.56 15.00 9.18
C LEU A 65 7.89 14.17 8.08
N LEU A 66 8.18 12.87 7.98
CA LEU A 66 7.57 11.96 7.00
C LEU A 66 6.02 11.98 7.10
N PHE A 67 5.50 11.94 8.33
CA PHE A 67 4.05 12.01 8.57
C PHE A 67 3.47 13.37 8.19
N VAL A 68 4.13 14.47 8.56
CA VAL A 68 3.71 15.84 8.23
C VAL A 68 3.72 16.06 6.72
N THR A 69 4.74 15.58 6.01
CA THR A 69 4.80 15.69 4.54
C THR A 69 3.73 14.84 3.87
N ALA A 70 3.46 13.63 4.38
CA ALA A 70 2.34 12.81 3.91
C ALA A 70 1.00 13.51 4.16
N ALA A 71 0.81 14.11 5.33
CA ALA A 71 -0.39 14.89 5.66
C ALA A 71 -0.55 16.14 4.79
N ALA A 72 0.53 16.86 4.52
CA ALA A 72 0.53 18.03 3.66
C ALA A 72 0.13 17.71 2.21
N SER A 73 0.36 16.47 1.74
CA SER A 73 -0.06 16.03 0.41
C SER A 73 -1.58 16.08 0.17
N ILE A 74 -2.40 16.18 1.23
CA ILE A 74 -3.85 16.38 1.08
C ILE A 74 -4.21 17.73 0.47
N ILE A 75 -3.30 18.71 0.57
CA ILE A 75 -3.46 20.05 0.01
C ILE A 75 -3.25 19.95 -1.49
N GLY A 76 -4.33 20.16 -2.26
CA GLY A 76 -4.30 20.07 -3.73
C GLY A 76 -4.58 18.67 -4.29
N ALA A 77 -4.66 17.64 -3.44
CA ALA A 77 -5.04 16.30 -3.87
C ALA A 77 -6.45 16.26 -4.49
N GLN A 78 -6.58 15.49 -5.56
CA GLN A 78 -7.86 15.27 -6.23
C GLN A 78 -8.74 14.36 -5.38
N GLU A 79 -8.37 13.08 -5.20
CA GLU A 79 -9.12 12.17 -4.34
C GLU A 79 -8.60 12.23 -2.89
N LYS A 80 -9.18 13.14 -2.09
CA LYS A 80 -8.78 13.35 -0.69
C LYS A 80 -9.07 12.15 0.22
N ALA A 81 -10.07 11.32 -0.10
CA ALA A 81 -10.35 10.12 0.69
C ALA A 81 -9.19 9.12 0.59
N ALA A 82 -8.54 9.01 -0.57
CA ALA A 82 -7.37 8.17 -0.76
C ALA A 82 -6.21 8.63 0.13
N VAL A 83 -5.91 9.94 0.10
CA VAL A 83 -4.85 10.53 0.94
C VAL A 83 -5.08 10.26 2.42
N ARG A 84 -6.30 10.48 2.92
CA ARG A 84 -6.66 10.18 4.32
C ARG A 84 -6.39 8.71 4.67
N ASN A 85 -6.86 7.78 3.84
CA ASN A 85 -6.75 6.35 4.12
C ASN A 85 -5.27 5.91 4.15
N ASP A 86 -4.45 6.38 3.20
CA ASP A 86 -3.04 6.02 3.15
C ASP A 86 -2.21 6.68 4.26
N ILE A 87 -2.55 7.90 4.69
CA ILE A 87 -1.96 8.53 5.89
C ILE A 87 -2.26 7.69 7.13
N LEU A 88 -3.49 7.20 7.29
CA LEU A 88 -3.87 6.35 8.42
C LEU A 88 -3.11 5.01 8.37
N ALA A 89 -2.96 4.40 7.19
CA ALA A 89 -2.18 3.18 7.03
C ALA A 89 -0.70 3.40 7.37
N LEU A 90 -0.11 4.51 6.91
CA LEU A 90 1.26 4.90 7.24
C LEU A 90 1.43 5.14 8.75
N PHE A 91 0.47 5.84 9.37
CA PHE A 91 0.45 6.07 10.82
C PHE A 91 0.47 4.75 11.59
N ASP A 92 -0.42 3.82 11.25
CA ASP A 92 -0.50 2.53 11.92
C ASP A 92 0.80 1.74 11.79
N CYS A 93 1.41 1.74 10.60
CA CYS A 93 2.66 1.01 10.40
C CYS A 93 3.81 1.60 11.22
N LEU A 94 3.94 2.93 11.23
CA LEU A 94 4.94 3.65 12.04
C LEU A 94 4.70 3.46 13.53
N ALA A 95 3.44 3.64 13.98
CA ALA A 95 3.05 3.48 15.37
C ALA A 95 3.26 2.04 15.84
N ALA A 96 2.92 1.03 15.03
CA ALA A 96 3.20 -0.37 15.35
C ALA A 96 4.70 -0.61 15.53
N GLY A 97 5.54 -0.10 14.62
CA GLY A 97 7.00 -0.15 14.80
C GLY A 97 7.45 0.51 16.10
N TYR A 98 6.99 1.74 16.36
CA TYR A 98 7.33 2.49 17.57
C TYR A 98 6.94 1.72 18.84
N ILE A 99 5.70 1.22 18.93
CA ILE A 99 5.21 0.41 20.05
C ILE A 99 6.04 -0.87 20.22
N PHE A 100 6.46 -1.51 19.11
CA PHE A 100 7.28 -2.72 19.14
C PHE A 100 8.64 -2.49 19.83
N SER A 101 9.20 -1.29 19.71
CA SER A 101 10.48 -0.92 20.33
C SER A 101 10.45 -0.83 21.88
N PHE A 102 9.25 -0.82 22.49
CA PHE A 102 9.08 -0.86 23.95
C PHE A 102 9.16 -2.28 24.53
N LEU A 103 9.07 -3.31 23.69
CA LEU A 103 9.20 -4.70 24.11
C LEU A 103 10.66 -5.04 24.45
N ASP A 104 10.84 -5.91 25.43
CA ASP A 104 12.16 -6.48 25.73
C ASP A 104 12.69 -7.28 24.53
N LEU A 105 14.01 -7.49 24.49
CA LEU A 105 14.66 -8.14 23.35
C LEU A 105 14.14 -9.56 23.12
N GLU A 106 13.94 -10.34 24.19
CA GLU A 106 13.45 -11.72 24.10
C GLU A 106 12.01 -11.79 23.55
N SER A 107 11.14 -10.89 23.98
CA SER A 107 9.79 -10.76 23.43
C SER A 107 9.83 -10.41 21.93
N ARG A 108 10.71 -9.48 21.52
CA ARG A 108 10.85 -9.11 20.10
C ARG A 108 11.31 -10.27 19.24
N LYS A 109 12.32 -11.03 19.69
CA LYS A 109 12.76 -12.27 19.02
C LYS A 109 11.56 -13.22 18.87
N LYS A 110 10.89 -13.60 19.96
CA LYS A 110 9.78 -14.56 19.88
C LYS A 110 8.63 -14.13 18.97
N ILE A 111 8.28 -12.84 18.95
CA ILE A 111 7.22 -12.34 18.06
C ILE A 111 7.65 -12.35 16.59
N LEU A 112 8.90 -12.03 16.27
CA LEU A 112 9.40 -12.01 14.89
C LEU A 112 9.46 -13.41 14.25
N LEU A 113 9.34 -14.49 15.01
CA LEU A 113 9.13 -15.83 14.44
C LEU A 113 7.78 -15.98 13.74
N ALA A 114 6.73 -15.31 14.22
CA ALA A 114 5.38 -15.42 13.65
C ALA A 114 5.33 -15.07 12.15
N PRO A 115 5.85 -13.90 11.70
CA PRO A 115 5.86 -13.58 10.27
C PRO A 115 6.83 -14.49 9.48
N VAL A 116 7.90 -15.03 10.08
CA VAL A 116 8.77 -16.04 9.44
C VAL A 116 8.00 -17.34 9.18
N PHE A 117 7.21 -17.82 10.14
CA PHE A 117 6.33 -18.99 9.94
C PHE A 117 5.25 -18.72 8.90
N ALA A 118 4.71 -17.50 8.82
CA ALA A 118 3.83 -17.12 7.72
C ALA A 118 4.54 -17.21 6.36
N GLY A 119 5.82 -16.83 6.28
CA GLY A 119 6.66 -17.04 5.09
C GLY A 119 6.86 -18.52 4.74
N VAL A 120 7.08 -19.39 5.74
CA VAL A 120 7.13 -20.85 5.52
C VAL A 120 5.81 -21.37 4.95
N PHE A 121 4.68 -20.93 5.52
CA PHE A 121 3.34 -21.29 5.05
C PHE A 121 3.11 -20.87 3.59
N PHE A 122 3.43 -19.64 3.21
CA PHE A 122 3.30 -19.20 1.82
C PHE A 122 4.25 -19.94 0.87
N THR A 123 5.44 -20.30 1.34
CA THR A 123 6.37 -21.13 0.56
C THR A 123 5.76 -22.51 0.28
N ALA A 124 5.15 -23.13 1.29
CA ALA A 124 4.47 -24.42 1.13
C ALA A 124 3.30 -24.33 0.14
N ILE A 125 2.51 -23.25 0.19
CA ILE A 125 1.42 -23.03 -0.79
C ILE A 125 1.96 -22.88 -2.21
N MET A 126 2.98 -22.05 -2.40
CA MET A 126 3.61 -21.86 -3.71
C MET A 126 4.19 -23.16 -4.24
N LEU A 127 4.85 -23.93 -3.38
CA LEU A 127 5.41 -25.24 -3.75
C LEU A 127 4.31 -26.23 -4.14
N PHE A 128 3.22 -26.29 -3.36
CA PHE A 128 2.07 -27.13 -3.69
C PHE A 128 1.46 -26.78 -5.05
N GLN A 129 1.32 -25.49 -5.36
CA GLN A 129 0.81 -25.05 -6.66
C GLN A 129 1.78 -25.36 -7.81
N PHE A 130 3.07 -25.13 -7.58
CA PHE A 130 4.10 -25.49 -8.55
C PHE A 130 4.10 -26.99 -8.85
N VAL A 131 3.97 -27.84 -7.83
CA VAL A 131 3.91 -29.31 -8.01
C VAL A 131 2.62 -29.72 -8.74
N LYS A 132 1.50 -29.07 -8.47
CA LYS A 132 0.20 -29.38 -9.09
C LYS A 132 0.17 -29.04 -10.58
N ASP A 133 0.74 -27.91 -10.97
CA ASP A 133 0.75 -27.45 -12.35
C ASP A 133 2.03 -26.64 -12.64
N PRO A 134 3.17 -27.29 -12.91
CA PRO A 134 4.44 -26.59 -13.12
C PRO A 134 4.39 -25.60 -14.29
N VAL A 135 3.72 -25.98 -15.38
CA VAL A 135 3.66 -25.19 -16.61
C VAL A 135 2.76 -23.97 -16.39
N GLY A 136 1.52 -24.18 -15.94
CA GLY A 136 0.62 -23.08 -15.63
C GLY A 136 1.15 -22.20 -14.51
N TYR A 137 1.78 -22.78 -13.47
CA TYR A 137 2.41 -22.02 -12.41
C TYR A 137 3.37 -21.00 -12.99
N PHE A 138 4.25 -21.35 -13.93
CA PHE A 138 5.14 -20.37 -14.55
C PHE A 138 4.42 -19.38 -15.46
N LEU A 139 3.39 -19.80 -16.21
CA LEU A 139 2.64 -18.93 -17.14
C LEU A 139 1.80 -17.85 -16.44
N TRP A 140 1.30 -18.09 -15.24
CA TRP A 140 0.44 -17.13 -14.51
C TRP A 140 1.23 -16.23 -13.55
N ASP A 141 0.89 -14.94 -13.53
CA ASP A 141 1.47 -13.93 -12.62
C ASP A 141 0.78 -13.88 -11.24
N ARG A 142 -0.12 -14.82 -10.95
CA ARG A 142 -0.86 -14.90 -9.67
C ARG A 142 -0.99 -16.34 -9.19
N ILE A 143 -1.14 -16.46 -7.88
CA ILE A 143 -1.51 -17.68 -7.18
C ILE A 143 -3.04 -17.84 -7.32
N HIS A 144 -3.54 -19.01 -7.71
CA HIS A 144 -4.99 -19.27 -7.92
C HIS A 144 -5.84 -19.29 -6.63
N LEU A 145 -5.34 -18.71 -5.53
CA LEU A 145 -6.07 -18.57 -4.29
C LEU A 145 -6.59 -17.14 -4.18
N GLU A 146 -7.90 -16.96 -4.08
CA GLU A 146 -8.56 -15.66 -3.93
C GLU A 146 -8.07 -14.83 -2.73
N PHE A 147 -7.36 -15.47 -1.80
CA PHE A 147 -6.79 -14.86 -0.60
C PHE A 147 -5.33 -14.38 -0.77
N ILE A 148 -4.60 -14.87 -1.79
CA ILE A 148 -3.14 -14.66 -1.88
C ILE A 148 -2.76 -13.65 -2.96
N VAL A 149 -1.85 -12.79 -2.53
CA VAL A 149 -1.40 -11.58 -3.20
C VAL A 149 -0.47 -11.89 -4.38
N ASN A 150 -0.41 -10.96 -5.34
CA ASN A 150 0.55 -10.91 -6.43
C ASN A 150 1.96 -11.35 -5.99
N PHE A 151 2.64 -12.17 -6.81
CA PHE A 151 3.99 -12.69 -6.52
C PHE A 151 5.00 -11.59 -6.15
N SER A 152 4.86 -10.40 -6.71
CA SER A 152 5.74 -9.23 -6.42
C SER A 152 5.63 -8.78 -4.96
N ILE A 153 4.42 -8.80 -4.40
CA ILE A 153 4.17 -8.44 -3.01
C ILE A 153 4.75 -9.51 -2.08
N LEU A 154 4.54 -10.78 -2.43
CA LEU A 154 5.10 -11.89 -1.67
C LEU A 154 6.62 -11.89 -1.71
N ALA A 155 7.23 -11.52 -2.84
CA ALA A 155 8.67 -11.40 -2.98
C ALA A 155 9.25 -10.34 -2.03
N GLY A 156 8.60 -9.16 -1.96
CA GLY A 156 8.97 -8.12 -0.99
C GLY A 156 8.81 -8.57 0.45
N TYR A 157 7.71 -9.25 0.78
CA TYR A 157 7.46 -9.82 2.10
C TYR A 157 8.54 -10.85 2.50
N MET A 158 8.87 -11.79 1.61
CA MET A 158 9.92 -12.79 1.87
C MET A 158 11.31 -12.17 2.00
N ALA A 159 11.60 -11.11 1.25
CA ALA A 159 12.87 -10.40 1.34
C ALA A 159 13.08 -9.71 2.70
N LEU A 160 12.00 -9.24 3.35
CA LEU A 160 12.07 -8.77 4.74
C LEU A 160 12.38 -9.91 5.72
N LEU A 161 11.81 -11.09 5.49
CA LEU A 161 11.96 -12.24 6.39
C LEU A 161 13.31 -12.94 6.26
N PHE A 162 13.93 -12.90 5.07
CA PHE A 162 15.12 -13.69 4.81
C PHE A 162 16.29 -13.35 5.77
N PRO A 163 16.69 -12.07 5.98
CA PRO A 163 17.70 -11.76 6.99
C PRO A 163 17.27 -12.11 8.41
N ILE A 164 15.99 -11.93 8.77
CA ILE A 164 15.45 -12.32 10.09
C ILE A 164 15.51 -13.84 10.30
N SER A 165 15.34 -14.64 9.25
CA SER A 165 15.51 -16.10 9.35
C SER A 165 16.97 -16.50 9.61
N LEU A 166 17.94 -15.77 9.03
CA LEU A 166 19.37 -15.98 9.27
C LEU A 166 19.77 -15.62 10.71
N PHE A 167 19.13 -14.62 11.31
CA PHE A 167 19.31 -14.33 12.74
C PHE A 167 19.03 -15.56 13.63
N TYR A 168 17.97 -16.33 13.36
CA TYR A 168 17.68 -17.54 14.14
C TYR A 168 18.63 -18.71 13.87
N LEU A 169 19.31 -18.71 12.72
CA LEU A 169 20.39 -19.66 12.46
C LEU A 169 21.59 -19.41 13.38
N ASP A 170 21.84 -18.15 13.75
CA ASP A 170 22.93 -17.76 14.65
C ASP A 170 22.62 -17.94 16.14
N GLU A 171 21.35 -17.86 16.55
CA GLU A 171 20.90 -18.01 17.97
C GLU A 171 21.11 -19.44 18.55
N LYS A 172 21.83 -20.32 17.85
CA LYS A 172 22.19 -21.72 18.26
C LYS A 172 21.02 -22.67 18.49
N GLU A 173 19.77 -22.24 18.32
CA GLU A 173 18.60 -23.12 18.35
C GLU A 173 18.49 -23.93 17.06
N LYS A 174 18.94 -25.20 17.10
CA LYS A 174 18.94 -26.10 15.94
C LYS A 174 17.56 -26.26 15.28
N ALA A 175 16.48 -26.07 16.04
CA ALA A 175 15.10 -26.21 15.55
C ALA A 175 14.76 -25.22 14.41
N TYR A 176 15.44 -24.08 14.32
CA TYR A 176 15.16 -23.04 13.33
C TYR A 176 16.13 -23.02 12.15
N GLY A 177 17.10 -23.94 12.11
CA GLY A 177 18.17 -23.93 11.10
C GLY A 177 17.70 -24.10 9.64
N ILE A 178 16.50 -24.65 9.43
CA ILE A 178 15.93 -24.84 8.09
C ILE A 178 15.20 -23.60 7.55
N LEU A 179 14.83 -22.64 8.42
CA LEU A 179 14.00 -21.50 8.05
C LEU A 179 14.60 -20.67 6.90
N PRO A 180 15.90 -20.31 6.89
CA PRO A 180 16.46 -19.54 5.79
C PRO A 180 16.35 -20.23 4.43
N ALA A 181 16.58 -21.54 4.39
CA ALA A 181 16.50 -22.31 3.16
C ALA A 181 15.07 -22.32 2.61
N VAL A 182 14.07 -22.49 3.48
CA VAL A 182 12.65 -22.45 3.08
C VAL A 182 12.26 -21.06 2.60
N ILE A 183 12.62 -19.99 3.32
CA ILE A 183 12.31 -18.62 2.88
C ILE A 183 12.99 -18.29 1.54
N PHE A 184 14.25 -18.71 1.35
CA PHE A 184 14.95 -18.53 0.07
C PHE A 184 14.28 -19.29 -1.08
N LEU A 185 13.83 -20.52 -0.84
CA LEU A 185 13.01 -21.26 -1.80
C LEU A 185 11.72 -20.50 -2.14
N GLY A 186 11.05 -19.93 -1.13
CA GLY A 186 9.90 -19.05 -1.33
C GLY A 186 10.21 -17.88 -2.26
N ILE A 187 11.35 -17.21 -2.09
CA ILE A 187 11.82 -16.13 -2.98
C ILE A 187 11.98 -16.62 -4.42
N ILE A 188 12.59 -17.80 -4.64
CA ILE A 188 12.71 -18.38 -5.99
C ILE A 188 11.34 -18.63 -6.61
N LEU A 189 10.42 -19.22 -5.83
CA LEU A 189 9.06 -19.53 -6.27
C LEU A 189 8.25 -18.27 -6.63
N THR A 190 8.58 -17.11 -6.06
CA THR A 190 7.96 -15.83 -6.47
C THR A 190 8.32 -15.38 -7.88
N LYS A 191 9.36 -15.96 -8.50
CA LYS A 191 9.86 -15.58 -9.85
C LYS A 191 10.37 -14.13 -9.94
N SER A 192 10.55 -13.44 -8.79
CA SER A 192 11.09 -12.09 -8.74
C SER A 192 12.62 -12.12 -8.82
N ARG A 193 13.14 -11.74 -10.00
CA ARG A 193 14.59 -11.66 -10.27
C ARG A 193 15.30 -10.70 -9.29
N ILE A 194 14.68 -9.56 -9.00
CA ILE A 194 15.28 -8.55 -8.13
C ILE A 194 15.28 -9.04 -6.68
N ALA A 195 14.22 -9.70 -6.22
CA ALA A 195 14.20 -10.28 -4.88
C ALA A 195 15.24 -11.41 -4.73
N PHE A 196 15.41 -12.22 -5.78
CA PHE A 196 16.45 -13.23 -5.81
C PHE A 196 17.86 -12.63 -5.74
N ILE A 197 18.14 -11.58 -6.52
CA ILE A 197 19.43 -10.86 -6.48
C ILE A 197 19.68 -10.25 -5.09
N ALA A 198 18.66 -9.60 -4.52
CA ALA A 198 18.75 -9.01 -3.18
C ALA A 198 19.02 -10.08 -2.11
N ALA A 199 18.29 -11.20 -2.13
CA ALA A 199 18.52 -12.33 -1.22
C ALA A 199 19.91 -12.96 -1.41
N SER A 200 20.37 -13.09 -2.65
CA SER A 200 21.73 -13.58 -2.93
C SER A 200 22.80 -12.65 -2.37
N ALA A 201 22.61 -11.33 -2.48
CA ALA A 201 23.50 -10.37 -1.85
C ALA A 201 23.51 -10.49 -0.31
N VAL A 202 22.34 -10.72 0.31
CA VAL A 202 22.25 -11.01 1.76
C VAL A 202 23.04 -12.26 2.12
N VAL A 203 22.94 -13.34 1.34
CA VAL A 203 23.74 -14.56 1.55
C VAL A 203 25.23 -14.24 1.51
N LEU A 204 25.69 -13.48 0.51
CA LEU A 204 27.09 -13.09 0.40
C LEU A 204 27.57 -12.28 1.61
N ILE A 205 26.77 -11.32 2.08
CA ILE A 205 27.08 -10.52 3.26
C ILE A 205 27.15 -11.41 4.51
N TYR A 206 26.16 -12.29 4.70
CA TYR A 206 26.10 -13.22 5.84
C TYR A 206 27.32 -14.16 5.86
N VAL A 207 27.67 -14.74 4.71
CA VAL A 207 28.82 -15.61 4.55
C VAL A 207 30.12 -14.85 4.79
N PHE A 208 30.26 -13.64 4.26
CA PHE A 208 31.46 -12.81 4.46
C PHE A 208 31.65 -12.46 5.95
N ARG A 209 30.56 -12.13 6.66
CA ARG A 209 30.56 -11.92 8.11
C ARG A 209 31.03 -13.17 8.86
N HIS A 210 30.64 -14.36 8.40
CA HIS A 210 30.95 -15.65 9.01
C HIS A 210 32.02 -16.46 8.26
N ARG A 211 32.92 -15.79 7.53
CA ARG A 211 33.87 -16.42 6.58
C ARG A 211 34.76 -17.50 7.18
N ARG A 212 35.04 -17.47 8.49
CA ARG A 212 35.82 -18.51 9.19
C ARG A 212 35.06 -19.84 9.36
N LYS A 213 33.72 -19.83 9.30
CA LYS A 213 32.85 -20.98 9.59
C LYS A 213 32.22 -21.59 8.32
N TYR A 214 32.03 -20.81 7.25
CA TYR A 214 31.21 -21.22 6.10
C TYR A 214 31.84 -20.96 4.71
N ALA A 215 33.17 -20.87 4.60
CA ALA A 215 33.88 -20.54 3.35
C ALA A 215 33.60 -21.48 2.16
N VAL A 216 33.22 -22.74 2.40
CA VAL A 216 32.86 -23.70 1.34
C VAL A 216 31.42 -23.53 0.87
N ILE A 217 30.49 -23.31 1.80
CA ILE A 217 29.08 -23.01 1.52
C ILE A 217 28.93 -21.69 0.75
N ALA A 218 29.82 -20.73 1.02
CA ALA A 218 29.99 -19.49 0.25
C ALA A 218 30.07 -19.71 -1.26
N LYS A 219 30.97 -20.61 -1.67
CA LYS A 219 31.29 -20.87 -3.08
C LYS A 219 30.13 -21.58 -3.77
N ILE A 220 29.49 -22.53 -3.08
CA ILE A 220 28.33 -23.26 -3.59
C ILE A 220 27.12 -22.34 -3.73
N ALA A 221 26.90 -21.44 -2.77
CA ALA A 221 25.80 -20.47 -2.82
C ALA A 221 25.96 -19.48 -3.99
N VAL A 222 27.18 -19.03 -4.29
CA VAL A 222 27.47 -18.18 -5.46
C VAL A 222 27.16 -18.91 -6.76
N ILE A 223 27.60 -20.16 -6.90
CA ILE A 223 27.36 -20.97 -8.10
C ILE A 223 25.86 -21.23 -8.29
N PHE A 224 25.16 -21.59 -7.22
CA PHE A 224 23.70 -21.77 -7.25
C PHE A 224 22.99 -20.46 -7.60
N ALA A 225 23.45 -19.32 -7.06
CA ALA A 225 22.89 -18.01 -7.38
C ALA A 225 22.98 -17.70 -8.88
N VAL A 226 24.14 -17.96 -9.49
CA VAL A 226 24.37 -17.75 -10.93
C VAL A 226 23.49 -18.69 -11.77
N ILE A 227 23.40 -19.98 -11.40
CA ILE A 227 22.61 -20.98 -12.14
C ILE A 227 21.11 -20.67 -12.06
N SER A 228 20.59 -20.33 -10.88
CA SER A 228 19.18 -19.98 -10.72
C SER A 228 18.83 -18.66 -11.40
N LEU A 229 19.71 -17.67 -11.38
CA LEU A 229 19.50 -16.42 -12.13
C LEU A 229 19.44 -16.67 -13.63
N ALA A 230 20.33 -17.53 -14.16
CA ALA A 230 20.31 -17.96 -15.56
C ALA A 230 19.00 -18.70 -15.92
N GLY A 231 18.54 -19.61 -15.06
CA GLY A 231 17.27 -20.31 -15.24
C GLY A 231 16.06 -19.36 -15.27
N LEU A 232 16.00 -18.39 -14.36
CA LEU A 232 14.94 -17.38 -14.31
C LEU A 232 14.94 -16.46 -15.54
N THR A 233 16.12 -16.17 -16.12
CA THR A 233 16.21 -15.37 -17.35
C THR A 233 15.71 -16.13 -18.58
N VAL A 234 16.04 -17.41 -18.71
CA VAL A 234 15.61 -18.25 -19.85
C VAL A 234 14.08 -18.43 -19.85
N LEU A 235 13.48 -18.67 -18.67
CA LEU A 235 12.03 -18.85 -18.53
C LEU A 235 11.22 -17.58 -18.81
N LYS A 236 11.78 -16.38 -18.59
CA LYS A 236 11.08 -15.12 -18.90
C LYS A 236 11.20 -14.69 -20.36
N ILE A 237 12.34 -14.98 -20.99
CA ILE A 237 12.53 -14.72 -22.42
C ILE A 237 11.57 -15.59 -23.25
N SER A 238 11.34 -16.84 -22.83
CA SER A 238 10.34 -17.70 -23.49
C SER A 238 8.91 -17.18 -23.31
N GLN A 239 8.54 -16.68 -22.13
CA GLN A 239 7.22 -16.07 -21.87
C GLN A 239 6.96 -14.77 -22.63
N GLN A 240 7.96 -13.88 -22.72
CA GLN A 240 7.84 -12.64 -23.50
C GLN A 240 7.76 -12.90 -25.01
N ARG A 241 8.27 -14.03 -25.50
CA ARG A 241 8.10 -14.44 -26.90
C ARG A 241 6.74 -15.05 -27.18
N LEU A 242 6.08 -15.62 -26.16
CA LEU A 242 4.74 -16.22 -26.26
C LEU A 242 3.61 -15.18 -26.09
N SER A 243 3.86 -14.09 -25.36
CA SER A 243 2.94 -12.96 -25.24
C SER A 243 3.29 -11.91 -26.29
N GLN A 244 2.44 -11.72 -27.30
CA GLN A 244 2.61 -10.71 -28.37
C GLN A 244 2.41 -9.25 -27.87
N GLY A 245 2.88 -8.92 -26.66
CA GLY A 245 2.71 -7.61 -26.03
C GLY A 245 4.03 -6.90 -25.78
N GLU A 246 3.98 -5.57 -25.69
CA GLU A 246 5.13 -4.75 -25.28
C GLU A 246 5.68 -5.22 -23.91
N GLY A 247 7.01 -5.40 -23.81
CA GLY A 247 7.63 -6.05 -22.67
C GLY A 247 7.41 -5.32 -21.33
N ILE A 248 7.53 -6.04 -20.20
CA ILE A 248 7.43 -5.48 -18.84
C ILE A 248 8.33 -4.23 -18.63
N ALA A 249 9.48 -4.17 -19.30
CA ALA A 249 10.38 -3.03 -19.24
C ALA A 249 9.79 -1.76 -19.87
N SER A 250 9.07 -1.85 -21.00
CA SER A 250 8.45 -0.68 -21.64
C SER A 250 7.30 -0.12 -20.79
N ASN A 251 6.48 -0.99 -20.19
CA ASN A 251 5.43 -0.58 -19.26
C ASN A 251 5.97 0.20 -18.06
N ARG A 252 7.09 -0.26 -17.46
CA ARG A 252 7.71 0.44 -16.33
C ARG A 252 8.24 1.82 -16.69
N ILE A 253 8.84 1.96 -17.87
CA ILE A 253 9.30 3.27 -18.37
C ILE A 253 8.11 4.22 -18.51
N ALA A 254 6.98 3.76 -19.06
CA ALA A 254 5.76 4.56 -19.15
C ALA A 254 5.24 4.98 -17.77
N TRP A 255 5.24 4.08 -16.78
CA TRP A 255 4.83 4.38 -15.40
C TRP A 255 5.77 5.37 -14.72
N TRP A 256 7.08 5.26 -14.96
CA TRP A 256 8.09 6.17 -14.44
C TRP A 256 7.97 7.57 -15.03
N ASN A 257 7.79 7.68 -16.35
CA ASN A 257 7.52 8.96 -17.01
C ASN A 257 6.23 9.60 -16.47
N THR A 258 5.18 8.80 -16.29
CA THR A 258 3.93 9.28 -15.67
C THR A 258 4.19 9.84 -14.27
N SER A 259 4.99 9.15 -13.46
CA SER A 259 5.36 9.61 -12.11
C SER A 259 6.12 10.94 -12.13
N ILE A 260 7.04 11.09 -13.08
CA ILE A 260 7.80 12.32 -13.30
C ILE A 260 6.84 13.45 -13.71
N ASN A 261 5.90 13.22 -14.62
CA ASN A 261 4.93 14.22 -15.05
C ASN A 261 4.00 14.65 -13.90
N MET A 262 3.56 13.71 -13.05
CA MET A 262 2.82 14.03 -11.82
C MET A 262 3.62 14.92 -10.88
N PHE A 263 4.90 14.62 -10.68
CA PHE A 263 5.81 15.41 -9.86
C PHE A 263 6.05 16.81 -10.45
N LEU A 264 6.27 16.92 -11.76
CA LEU A 264 6.50 18.21 -12.42
C LEU A 264 5.29 19.14 -12.33
N ASP A 265 4.07 18.60 -12.36
CA ASP A 265 2.84 19.37 -12.15
C ASP A 265 2.60 19.74 -10.68
N ASN A 266 3.14 18.97 -9.73
CA ASN A 266 2.95 19.17 -8.28
C ASN A 266 4.27 18.99 -7.48
N PRO A 267 5.29 19.85 -7.68
CA PRO A 267 6.66 19.55 -7.23
C PRO A 267 6.85 19.60 -5.71
N VAL A 268 6.04 20.38 -4.98
CA VAL A 268 6.24 20.61 -3.54
C VAL A 268 5.60 19.50 -2.70
N ASN A 269 4.28 19.33 -2.83
CA ASN A 269 3.47 18.43 -2.01
C ASN A 269 3.00 17.17 -2.75
N GLY A 270 3.33 17.02 -4.04
CA GLY A 270 2.85 15.92 -4.88
C GLY A 270 1.36 16.03 -5.20
N ALA A 271 0.86 15.02 -5.91
CA ALA A 271 -0.53 14.94 -6.33
C ALA A 271 -1.47 14.36 -5.24
N GLY A 272 -0.93 14.07 -4.06
CA GLY A 272 -1.62 13.46 -2.93
C GLY A 272 -1.27 11.98 -2.76
N LEU A 273 -0.93 11.56 -1.54
CA LEU A 273 -0.66 10.16 -1.22
C LEU A 273 -1.81 9.25 -1.68
N GLY A 274 -1.49 8.19 -2.43
CA GLY A 274 -2.48 7.25 -2.96
C GLY A 274 -3.23 7.72 -4.21
N ASN A 275 -2.93 8.90 -4.77
CA ASN A 275 -3.59 9.40 -5.98
C ASN A 275 -2.95 8.94 -7.29
N PHE A 276 -1.80 8.25 -7.26
CA PHE A 276 -1.15 7.75 -8.48
C PHE A 276 -2.10 6.97 -9.39
N SER A 277 -2.83 5.98 -8.84
CA SER A 277 -3.79 5.19 -9.61
C SER A 277 -4.93 6.03 -10.20
N ASN A 278 -5.42 7.01 -9.44
CA ASN A 278 -6.50 7.91 -9.84
C ASN A 278 -6.08 8.84 -10.97
N LEU A 279 -4.81 9.25 -11.00
CA LEU A 279 -4.30 10.25 -11.93
C LEU A 279 -3.45 9.66 -13.05
N TYR A 280 -3.17 8.36 -13.02
CA TYR A 280 -2.34 7.68 -14.02
C TYR A 280 -2.75 8.01 -15.46
N GLN A 281 -4.05 7.96 -15.77
CA GLN A 281 -4.55 8.21 -17.12
C GLN A 281 -4.39 9.67 -17.57
N VAL A 282 -4.35 10.61 -16.63
CA VAL A 282 -4.19 12.04 -16.89
C VAL A 282 -2.77 12.37 -17.34
N TYR A 283 -1.77 11.69 -16.77
CA TYR A 283 -0.35 12.00 -16.97
C TYR A 283 0.41 11.01 -17.86
N ARG A 284 -0.22 9.90 -18.29
CA ARG A 284 0.42 8.93 -19.18
C ARG A 284 0.67 9.55 -20.56
N GLU A 285 1.86 9.30 -21.09
CA GLU A 285 2.27 9.77 -22.44
C GLU A 285 1.96 8.73 -23.52
N THR A 286 1.95 7.46 -23.14
CA THR A 286 1.75 6.34 -24.06
C THR A 286 0.69 5.38 -23.53
N ILE A 287 0.07 4.63 -24.44
CA ILE A 287 -0.81 3.53 -24.07
C ILE A 287 0.09 2.41 -23.54
N SER A 288 -0.09 2.07 -22.27
CA SER A 288 0.59 0.94 -21.63
C SER A 288 -0.38 0.25 -20.67
N LEU A 289 0.04 -0.84 -20.06
CA LEU A 289 -0.79 -1.54 -19.08
C LEU A 289 -1.16 -0.58 -17.93
N ASN A 290 -2.46 -0.45 -17.65
CA ASN A 290 -2.93 0.30 -16.50
C ASN A 290 -2.30 -0.27 -15.22
N THR A 291 -1.84 0.61 -14.37
CA THR A 291 -1.24 0.28 -13.08
C THR A 291 -1.84 1.15 -11.99
N ILE A 292 -1.73 0.68 -10.75
CA ILE A 292 -2.10 1.42 -9.56
C ILE A 292 -0.88 1.99 -8.82
N TYR A 293 0.35 1.66 -9.25
CA TYR A 293 1.61 2.14 -8.66
C TYR A 293 2.69 2.38 -9.73
N ALA A 294 3.68 3.21 -9.41
CA ALA A 294 4.85 3.50 -10.26
C ALA A 294 5.87 2.36 -10.35
N HIS A 295 5.80 1.38 -9.43
CA HIS A 295 6.82 0.33 -9.25
C HIS A 295 8.25 0.88 -9.06
N ASN A 296 8.37 2.02 -8.40
CA ASN A 296 9.62 2.59 -7.93
C ASN A 296 9.29 3.50 -6.75
N ILE A 297 9.77 3.16 -5.55
CA ILE A 297 9.44 3.86 -4.31
C ILE A 297 9.78 5.36 -4.37
N LEU A 298 10.88 5.74 -5.02
CA LEU A 298 11.29 7.15 -5.09
C LEU A 298 10.39 7.93 -6.03
N LEU A 299 10.10 7.38 -7.21
CA LEU A 299 9.20 8.01 -8.18
C LEU A 299 7.76 8.06 -7.67
N GLN A 300 7.29 6.99 -7.02
CA GLN A 300 5.99 6.98 -6.36
C GLN A 300 5.93 8.05 -5.27
N THR A 301 6.94 8.14 -4.41
CA THR A 301 6.98 9.13 -3.33
C THR A 301 7.01 10.57 -3.88
N LEU A 302 7.75 10.82 -4.96
CA LEU A 302 7.77 12.12 -5.64
C LEU A 302 6.40 12.47 -6.25
N ALA A 303 5.75 11.52 -6.94
CA ALA A 303 4.44 11.72 -7.52
C ALA A 303 3.36 11.98 -6.46
N ASP A 304 3.41 11.26 -5.33
CA ASP A 304 2.40 11.32 -4.28
C ASP A 304 2.60 12.49 -3.31
N THR A 305 3.85 12.78 -2.93
CA THR A 305 4.18 13.69 -1.82
C THR A 305 5.17 14.81 -2.18
N GLY A 306 5.61 14.86 -3.44
CA GLY A 306 6.53 15.88 -3.93
C GLY A 306 7.93 15.77 -3.33
N ILE A 307 8.71 16.84 -3.50
CA ILE A 307 10.09 16.89 -3.01
C ILE A 307 10.15 16.84 -1.48
N LEU A 308 9.15 17.39 -0.80
CA LEU A 308 9.12 17.41 0.67
C LEU A 308 9.03 16.00 1.24
N GLY A 309 8.10 15.17 0.74
CA GLY A 309 7.98 13.80 1.20
C GLY A 309 9.14 12.91 0.75
N ALA A 310 9.68 13.12 -0.46
CA ALA A 310 10.87 12.39 -0.91
C ALA A 310 12.09 12.67 -0.04
N LEU A 311 12.37 13.94 0.28
CA LEU A 311 13.45 14.31 1.20
C LEU A 311 13.18 13.82 2.62
N GLY A 312 11.93 13.87 3.09
CA GLY A 312 11.53 13.32 4.39
C GLY A 312 11.82 11.83 4.51
N LEU A 313 11.46 11.04 3.49
CA LEU A 313 11.76 9.61 3.41
C LEU A 313 13.27 9.36 3.39
N LEU A 314 14.01 10.02 2.49
CA LEU A 314 15.46 9.84 2.35
C LEU A 314 16.21 10.23 3.63
N PHE A 315 15.82 11.34 4.26
CA PHE A 315 16.41 11.80 5.51
C PHE A 315 16.16 10.79 6.64
N MET A 316 14.92 10.28 6.78
CA MET A 316 14.60 9.25 7.76
C MET A 316 15.43 7.97 7.53
N LEU A 317 15.51 7.50 6.28
CA LEU A 317 16.32 6.32 5.93
C LEU A 317 17.80 6.54 6.24
N PHE A 318 18.36 7.70 5.85
CA PHE A 318 19.75 8.07 6.13
C PHE A 318 20.05 8.02 7.63
N LEU A 319 19.18 8.63 8.45
CA LEU A 319 19.34 8.62 9.90
C LEU A 319 19.30 7.18 10.42
N TYR A 320 18.29 6.39 10.04
CA TYR A 320 18.17 4.98 10.45
C TYR A 320 19.44 4.18 10.15
N PHE A 321 19.92 4.18 8.89
CA PHE A 321 21.10 3.43 8.50
C PHE A 321 22.37 3.94 9.18
N ARG A 322 22.55 5.27 9.29
CA ARG A 322 23.67 5.86 10.02
C ARG A 322 23.73 5.33 11.44
N ARG A 323 22.60 5.34 12.17
CA ARG A 323 22.54 4.86 13.55
C ARG A 323 22.78 3.36 13.66
N ALA A 324 22.13 2.57 12.80
CA ALA A 324 22.31 1.12 12.78
C ALA A 324 23.79 0.73 12.61
N ILE A 325 24.54 1.51 11.84
CA ILE A 325 25.99 1.32 11.64
C ILE A 325 26.80 1.86 12.83
N THR A 326 26.53 3.08 13.31
CA THR A 326 27.39 3.74 14.31
C THR A 326 27.19 3.26 15.75
N SER A 327 26.01 2.77 16.09
CA SER A 327 25.64 2.50 17.50
C SER A 327 25.90 1.07 17.96
N ASN A 328 26.43 0.20 17.09
CA ASN A 328 26.62 -1.24 17.31
C ASN A 328 25.48 -1.94 18.13
N PRO A 329 24.20 -1.81 17.71
CA PRO A 329 23.02 -2.21 18.50
C PRO A 329 22.81 -3.72 18.73
N GLY A 330 23.73 -4.60 18.32
CA GLY A 330 23.64 -6.07 18.46
C GLY A 330 23.13 -6.78 17.20
N GLU A 331 23.13 -8.12 17.22
CA GLU A 331 22.86 -8.95 16.03
C GLU A 331 21.47 -8.69 15.41
N LEU A 332 20.41 -8.62 16.21
CA LEU A 332 19.05 -8.38 15.70
C LEU A 332 18.96 -7.10 14.85
N SER A 333 19.67 -6.04 15.25
CA SER A 333 19.66 -4.79 14.50
C SER A 333 20.45 -4.87 13.20
N PHE A 334 21.51 -5.68 13.14
CA PHE A 334 22.22 -5.94 11.88
C PHE A 334 21.29 -6.63 10.87
N TYR A 335 20.55 -7.66 11.30
CA TYR A 335 19.58 -8.35 10.46
C TYR A 335 18.39 -7.46 10.08
N ALA A 336 17.90 -6.63 11.00
CA ALA A 336 16.87 -5.63 10.70
C ALA A 336 17.32 -4.61 9.65
N MET A 337 18.58 -4.18 9.70
CA MET A 337 19.19 -3.30 8.69
C MET A 337 19.25 -3.99 7.31
N LEU A 338 19.65 -5.26 7.26
CA LEU A 338 19.67 -6.03 6.02
C LEU A 338 18.26 -6.25 5.45
N SER A 339 17.25 -6.49 6.29
CA SER A 339 15.85 -6.60 5.86
C SER A 339 15.34 -5.30 5.26
N ALA A 340 15.59 -4.17 5.94
CA ALA A 340 15.21 -2.86 5.45
C ALA A 340 15.88 -2.55 4.09
N ALA A 341 17.19 -2.78 3.98
CA ALA A 341 17.93 -2.58 2.73
C ALA A 341 17.41 -3.47 1.60
N SER A 342 17.11 -4.74 1.88
CA SER A 342 16.61 -5.70 0.88
C SER A 342 15.28 -5.24 0.29
N LEU A 343 14.33 -4.83 1.12
CA LEU A 343 13.04 -4.33 0.63
C LEU A 343 13.19 -3.04 -0.17
N LEU A 344 14.02 -2.10 0.28
CA LEU A 344 14.23 -0.82 -0.40
C LEU A 344 14.84 -1.02 -1.80
N VAL A 345 15.85 -1.90 -1.92
CA VAL A 345 16.47 -2.25 -3.21
C VAL A 345 15.45 -2.88 -4.16
N ILE A 346 14.61 -3.80 -3.66
CA ILE A 346 13.55 -4.40 -4.46
C ILE A 346 12.57 -3.34 -4.95
N ASN A 347 12.18 -2.41 -4.09
CA ASN A 347 11.20 -1.38 -4.41
C ASN A 347 11.74 -0.22 -5.26
N LEU A 348 13.01 -0.24 -5.67
CA LEU A 348 13.46 0.57 -6.81
C LEU A 348 12.81 0.12 -8.13
N PHE A 349 12.33 -1.13 -8.16
CA PHE A 349 11.75 -1.77 -9.33
C PHE A 349 10.50 -2.59 -8.95
N ASP A 350 9.85 -2.29 -7.85
CA ASP A 350 8.65 -2.98 -7.39
C ASP A 350 7.77 -2.04 -6.56
N TYR A 351 6.61 -2.51 -6.12
CA TYR A 351 5.59 -1.73 -5.41
C TYR A 351 5.19 -2.33 -4.07
N SER A 352 5.84 -3.42 -3.64
CA SER A 352 5.52 -4.12 -2.40
C SER A 352 5.58 -3.23 -1.15
N PHE A 353 6.39 -2.16 -1.15
CA PHE A 353 6.46 -1.18 -0.07
C PHE A 353 5.17 -0.37 0.13
N HIS A 354 4.36 -0.20 -0.93
CA HIS A 354 3.09 0.53 -0.85
C HIS A 354 1.93 -0.34 -0.37
N ILE A 355 2.22 -1.59 -0.04
CA ILE A 355 1.24 -2.55 0.43
C ILE A 355 1.31 -2.61 1.96
N THR A 356 0.15 -2.50 2.62
CA THR A 356 0.06 -2.36 4.09
C THR A 356 0.79 -3.47 4.84
N ALA A 357 0.68 -4.74 4.40
CA ALA A 357 1.32 -5.86 5.10
C ALA A 357 2.86 -5.82 5.06
N PRO A 358 3.53 -5.73 3.89
CA PRO A 358 4.98 -5.49 3.85
C PRO A 358 5.41 -4.18 4.50
N LEU A 359 4.64 -3.09 4.38
CA LEU A 359 4.95 -1.80 5.00
C LEU A 359 4.96 -1.90 6.53
N LEU A 360 3.94 -2.54 7.10
CA LEU A 360 3.82 -2.81 8.54
C LEU A 360 4.99 -3.65 9.03
N LEU A 361 5.31 -4.74 8.33
CA LEU A 361 6.42 -5.61 8.69
C LEU A 361 7.77 -4.88 8.57
N PHE A 362 7.96 -4.05 7.54
CA PHE A 362 9.15 -3.23 7.36
C PHE A 362 9.38 -2.35 8.59
N TRP A 363 8.36 -1.59 9.01
CA TRP A 363 8.48 -0.71 10.17
C TRP A 363 8.68 -1.48 11.48
N VAL A 364 7.96 -2.58 11.70
CA VAL A 364 8.20 -3.44 12.86
C VAL A 364 9.65 -3.95 12.90
N ILE A 365 10.20 -4.40 11.77
CA ILE A 365 11.60 -4.86 11.70
C ILE A 365 12.59 -3.71 11.94
N VAL A 366 12.42 -2.56 11.28
CA VAL A 366 13.26 -1.37 11.49
C VAL A 366 13.34 -1.02 12.97
N PHE A 367 12.19 -0.94 13.64
CA PHE A 367 12.14 -0.62 15.07
C PHE A 367 12.57 -1.79 15.98
N SER A 368 12.55 -3.03 15.50
CA SER A 368 13.05 -4.19 16.27
C SER A 368 14.55 -4.12 16.54
N GLY A 369 15.31 -3.47 15.67
CA GLY A 369 16.74 -3.19 15.87
C GLY A 369 17.00 -2.01 16.82
N LEU A 370 15.97 -1.23 17.15
CA LEU A 370 16.05 -0.06 18.02
C LEU A 370 15.51 -0.40 19.42
N ARG A 371 15.95 0.32 20.45
CA ARG A 371 15.43 0.16 21.81
C ARG A 371 14.85 1.48 22.29
N ALA A 372 13.59 1.46 22.71
CA ALA A 372 12.99 2.62 23.35
C ALA A 372 13.59 2.86 24.73
N GLU A 373 14.05 4.09 24.98
CA GLU A 373 14.40 4.59 26.31
C GLU A 373 13.20 5.34 26.90
N PHE A 374 12.70 4.90 28.05
CA PHE A 374 11.52 5.47 28.68
C PHE A 374 11.57 5.39 30.20
N THR A 375 10.84 6.30 30.86
CA THR A 375 10.57 6.26 32.29
C THR A 375 9.10 5.94 32.55
N VAL A 376 8.81 5.18 33.59
CA VAL A 376 7.42 4.96 34.05
C VAL A 376 6.94 6.23 34.72
N ARG A 377 5.70 6.63 34.46
CA ARG A 377 5.07 7.75 35.18
C ARG A 377 4.40 7.23 36.44
N ASP A 378 4.52 7.97 37.54
CA ASP A 378 3.87 7.61 38.81
C ASP A 378 2.33 7.69 38.70
N LYS A 379 1.84 8.62 37.89
CA LYS A 379 0.43 8.80 37.54
C LYS A 379 0.27 8.88 36.03
N PRO A 380 -0.84 8.37 35.47
CA PRO A 380 -1.11 8.55 34.04
C PRO A 380 -1.20 10.03 33.67
N LEU A 381 -0.77 10.39 32.46
CA LEU A 381 -0.86 11.76 31.94
C LEU A 381 -2.31 12.26 31.92
N ILE A 382 -3.24 11.39 31.56
CA ILE A 382 -4.68 11.64 31.41
C ILE A 382 -5.45 10.69 32.34
N PRO A 383 -6.40 11.17 33.15
CA PRO A 383 -7.25 10.33 34.01
C PRO A 383 -8.07 9.27 33.24
N LYS A 384 -8.34 8.12 33.86
CA LYS A 384 -8.99 6.96 33.20
C LYS A 384 -10.34 7.27 32.55
N VAL A 385 -11.16 8.12 33.17
CA VAL A 385 -12.46 8.53 32.61
C VAL A 385 -12.27 9.28 31.28
N ILE A 386 -11.32 10.21 31.24
CA ILE A 386 -11.01 10.97 30.02
C ILE A 386 -10.38 10.06 28.96
N GLN A 387 -9.54 9.09 29.35
CA GLN A 387 -8.99 8.09 28.43
C GLN A 387 -10.11 7.31 27.72
N ILE A 388 -11.11 6.82 28.46
CA ILE A 388 -12.24 6.09 27.88
C ILE A 388 -13.02 7.00 26.91
N ALA A 389 -13.29 8.24 27.31
CA ALA A 389 -13.97 9.21 26.44
C ALA A 389 -13.19 9.49 25.15
N LEU A 390 -11.87 9.67 25.23
CA LEU A 390 -11.01 9.89 24.05
C LEU A 390 -10.94 8.67 23.14
N VAL A 391 -10.84 7.46 23.70
CA VAL A 391 -10.85 6.21 22.92
C VAL A 391 -12.19 6.02 22.22
N VAL A 392 -13.31 6.30 22.89
CA VAL A 392 -14.65 6.23 22.28
C VAL A 392 -14.80 7.28 21.17
N LEU A 393 -14.39 8.52 21.41
CA LEU A 393 -14.42 9.58 20.41
C LEU A 393 -13.55 9.22 19.19
N PHE A 394 -12.35 8.73 19.44
CA PHE A 394 -11.43 8.27 18.40
C PHE A 394 -12.03 7.12 17.59
N ALA A 395 -12.61 6.11 18.25
CA ALA A 395 -13.28 5.00 17.58
C ALA A 395 -14.45 5.49 16.71
N ILE A 396 -15.25 6.46 17.18
CA ILE A 396 -16.31 7.07 16.38
C ILE A 396 -15.73 7.72 15.12
N VAL A 397 -14.65 8.49 15.22
CA VAL A 397 -14.03 9.15 14.06
C VAL A 397 -13.47 8.13 13.06
N ILE A 398 -12.76 7.11 13.53
CA ILE A 398 -12.13 6.07 12.69
C ILE A 398 -13.17 5.16 12.03
N LEU A 399 -14.29 4.86 12.70
CA LEU A 399 -15.34 4.01 12.15
C LEU A 399 -16.19 4.70 11.08
N ARG A 400 -16.19 6.04 11.01
CA ARG A 400 -17.01 6.77 10.03
C ARG A 400 -16.67 6.41 8.58
N PRO A 401 -15.41 6.47 8.11
CA PRO A 401 -15.05 6.01 6.76
C PRO A 401 -15.47 4.57 6.48
N LEU A 402 -15.33 3.65 7.44
CA LEU A 402 -15.76 2.27 7.30
C LEU A 402 -17.26 2.17 7.05
N PHE A 403 -18.08 2.82 7.88
CA PHE A 403 -19.53 2.86 7.68
C PHE A 403 -19.89 3.52 6.36
N GLY A 404 -19.21 4.61 5.99
CA GLY A 404 -19.35 5.26 4.68
C GLY A 404 -19.16 4.28 3.53
N ALA A 405 -18.07 3.49 3.56
CA ALA A 405 -17.79 2.47 2.55
C ALA A 405 -18.80 1.31 2.56
N VAL A 406 -19.21 0.82 3.73
CA VAL A 406 -20.23 -0.25 3.86
C VAL A 406 -21.55 0.19 3.23
N PHE A 407 -22.02 1.40 3.55
CA PHE A 407 -23.25 1.95 2.97
C PHE A 407 -23.11 2.24 1.47
N PHE A 408 -21.93 2.65 1.01
CA PHE A 408 -21.66 2.80 -0.43
C PHE A 408 -21.79 1.45 -1.17
N GLN A 409 -21.15 0.39 -0.68
CA GLN A 409 -21.24 -0.94 -1.29
C GLN A 409 -22.66 -1.49 -1.24
N ARG A 410 -23.37 -1.30 -0.13
CA ARG A 410 -24.80 -1.62 -0.02
C ARG A 410 -25.63 -0.86 -1.05
N GLY A 411 -25.37 0.44 -1.23
CA GLY A 411 -26.03 1.27 -2.23
C GLY A 411 -25.84 0.75 -3.65
N LYS A 412 -24.60 0.39 -4.02
CA LYS A 412 -24.30 -0.23 -5.32
C LYS A 412 -24.99 -1.57 -5.51
N TYR A 413 -24.99 -2.41 -4.49
CA TYR A 413 -25.68 -3.70 -4.54
C TYR A 413 -27.18 -3.54 -4.77
N LEU A 414 -27.84 -2.65 -4.01
CA LEU A 414 -29.27 -2.38 -4.15
C LEU A 414 -29.61 -1.76 -5.50
N LEU A 415 -28.75 -0.87 -6.02
CA LEU A 415 -28.88 -0.31 -7.36
C LEU A 415 -28.88 -1.40 -8.43
N ASN A 416 -27.95 -2.36 -8.35
CA ASN A 416 -27.89 -3.51 -9.26
C ASN A 416 -29.09 -4.45 -9.10
N ALA A 417 -29.61 -4.59 -7.87
CA ALA A 417 -30.84 -5.33 -7.57
C ALA A 417 -32.12 -4.58 -7.96
N LYS A 418 -32.01 -3.36 -8.53
CA LYS A 418 -33.12 -2.47 -8.91
C LYS A 418 -33.98 -1.97 -7.73
N ASP A 419 -33.50 -2.09 -6.50
CA ASP A 419 -34.11 -1.43 -5.34
C ASP A 419 -33.59 0.02 -5.25
N TYR A 420 -34.21 0.90 -6.04
CA TYR A 420 -33.79 2.30 -6.17
C TYR A 420 -33.97 3.11 -4.89
N ALA A 421 -35.03 2.85 -4.11
CA ALA A 421 -35.29 3.55 -2.86
C ALA A 421 -34.28 3.14 -1.77
N GLY A 422 -34.01 1.82 -1.66
CA GLY A 422 -32.98 1.31 -0.78
C GLY A 422 -31.58 1.80 -1.17
N ALA A 423 -31.27 1.81 -2.48
CA ALA A 423 -30.01 2.33 -2.99
C ALA A 423 -29.80 3.81 -2.64
N GLU A 424 -30.83 4.64 -2.84
CA GLU A 424 -30.77 6.07 -2.50
C GLU A 424 -30.50 6.29 -1.01
N LYS A 425 -31.27 5.61 -0.16
CA LYS A 425 -31.12 5.69 1.30
C LYS A 425 -29.71 5.29 1.72
N ALA A 426 -29.19 4.19 1.17
CA ALA A 426 -27.85 3.72 1.47
C ALA A 426 -26.76 4.70 1.01
N LEU A 427 -26.84 5.21 -0.22
CA LEU A 427 -25.85 6.17 -0.75
C LEU A 427 -25.90 7.53 -0.02
N LYS A 428 -27.08 8.06 0.30
CA LYS A 428 -27.20 9.27 1.14
C LYS A 428 -26.64 9.03 2.55
N THR A 429 -26.88 7.85 3.12
CA THR A 429 -26.29 7.46 4.42
C THR A 429 -24.76 7.36 4.34
N SER A 430 -24.21 6.86 3.23
CA SER A 430 -22.76 6.85 2.98
C SER A 430 -22.17 8.26 3.10
N ILE A 431 -22.80 9.28 2.48
CA ILE A 431 -22.38 10.69 2.58
C ILE A 431 -22.45 11.23 4.01
N ILE A 432 -23.44 10.82 4.81
CA ILE A 432 -23.54 11.23 6.22
C ILE A 432 -22.30 10.75 7.00
N PHE A 433 -21.86 9.53 6.75
CA PHE A 433 -20.69 8.96 7.40
C PHE A 433 -19.37 9.50 6.85
N ASP A 434 -19.22 9.54 5.52
CA ASP A 434 -18.02 10.01 4.83
C ASP A 434 -18.36 10.83 3.57
N ARG A 435 -18.06 12.12 3.62
CA ARG A 435 -18.34 13.07 2.52
C ARG A 435 -17.22 13.16 1.48
N MET A 436 -16.05 12.58 1.76
CA MET A 436 -14.84 12.77 0.94
C MET A 436 -14.88 12.01 -0.39
N PRO A 437 -15.26 10.72 -0.46
CA PRO A 437 -15.15 9.94 -1.69
C PRO A 437 -16.03 10.52 -2.81
N SER A 438 -15.45 10.82 -3.96
CA SER A 438 -16.22 11.29 -5.13
C SER A 438 -17.17 10.23 -5.68
N SER A 439 -16.81 8.96 -5.51
CA SER A 439 -17.52 7.80 -6.05
C SER A 439 -18.95 7.66 -5.54
N THR A 440 -19.23 8.06 -4.30
CA THR A 440 -20.60 8.04 -3.75
C THR A 440 -21.52 9.02 -4.47
N TYR A 441 -21.00 10.20 -4.86
CA TYR A 441 -21.77 11.20 -5.59
C TYR A 441 -22.00 10.76 -7.04
N SER A 442 -21.00 10.18 -7.70
CA SER A 442 -21.16 9.58 -9.02
C SER A 442 -22.19 8.42 -9.01
N ALA A 443 -22.21 7.60 -7.97
CA ALA A 443 -23.23 6.56 -7.82
C ALA A 443 -24.65 7.12 -7.62
N LEU A 444 -24.80 8.24 -6.90
CA LEU A 444 -26.08 8.95 -6.81
C LEU A 444 -26.49 9.57 -8.14
N ALA A 445 -25.54 10.08 -8.93
CA ALA A 445 -25.82 10.57 -10.27
C ALA A 445 -26.36 9.44 -11.16
N GLN A 446 -25.69 8.28 -11.14
CA GLN A 446 -26.13 7.09 -11.87
C GLN A 446 -27.53 6.64 -11.45
N LEU A 447 -27.80 6.56 -10.14
CA LEU A 447 -29.11 6.19 -9.61
C LEU A 447 -30.22 7.13 -10.11
N ASN A 448 -30.00 8.44 -10.04
CA ASN A 448 -30.99 9.43 -10.47
C ASN A 448 -31.18 9.42 -11.99
N PHE A 449 -30.13 9.15 -12.77
CA PHE A 449 -30.26 8.91 -14.20
C PHE A 449 -31.12 7.66 -14.48
N VAL A 450 -30.91 6.56 -13.76
CA VAL A 450 -31.76 5.36 -13.90
C VAL A 450 -33.22 5.67 -13.56
N LYS A 451 -33.49 6.40 -12.48
CA LYS A 451 -34.86 6.85 -12.16
C LYS A 451 -35.48 7.69 -13.26
N PHE A 452 -34.71 8.60 -13.88
CA PHE A 452 -35.16 9.35 -15.06
C PHE A 452 -35.55 8.41 -16.20
N THR A 453 -34.70 7.44 -16.55
CA THR A 453 -35.01 6.50 -17.65
C THR A 453 -36.26 5.66 -17.41
N VAL A 454 -36.60 5.38 -16.15
CA VAL A 454 -37.80 4.59 -15.78
C VAL A 454 -39.07 5.46 -15.72
N SER A 455 -38.97 6.68 -15.20
CA SER A 455 -40.14 7.53 -14.89
C SER A 455 -40.41 8.66 -15.89
N GLY A 456 -39.42 9.03 -16.71
CA GLY A 456 -39.44 10.24 -17.52
C GLY A 456 -39.35 11.55 -16.72
N ASN A 457 -39.21 11.50 -15.39
CA ASN A 457 -39.22 12.68 -14.54
C ASN A 457 -37.92 13.51 -14.70
N THR A 458 -38.04 14.70 -15.28
CA THR A 458 -36.94 15.64 -15.53
C THR A 458 -36.25 16.14 -14.27
N LEU A 459 -36.92 16.09 -13.11
CA LEU A 459 -36.30 16.38 -11.82
C LEU A 459 -35.17 15.39 -11.51
N SER A 460 -35.39 14.10 -11.77
CA SER A 460 -34.37 13.05 -11.58
C SER A 460 -33.15 13.27 -12.49
N LEU A 461 -33.36 13.77 -13.71
CA LEU A 461 -32.26 14.14 -14.61
C LEU A 461 -31.46 15.34 -14.07
N THR A 462 -32.15 16.33 -13.51
CA THR A 462 -31.53 17.50 -12.88
C THR A 462 -30.71 17.09 -11.66
N GLU A 463 -31.23 16.20 -10.82
CA GLU A 463 -30.51 15.64 -9.68
C GLU A 463 -29.29 14.82 -10.13
N ALA A 464 -29.40 14.06 -11.23
CA ALA A 464 -28.26 13.34 -11.79
C ALA A 464 -27.12 14.28 -12.19
N VAL A 465 -27.43 15.37 -12.90
CA VAL A 465 -26.46 16.41 -13.27
C VAL A 465 -25.85 17.06 -12.02
N HIS A 466 -26.66 17.37 -11.01
CA HIS A 466 -26.18 17.95 -9.76
C HIS A 466 -25.18 17.05 -9.04
N PHE A 467 -25.52 15.77 -8.82
CA PHE A 467 -24.62 14.83 -8.14
C PHE A 467 -23.36 14.53 -8.96
N GLN A 468 -23.44 14.57 -10.29
CA GLN A 468 -22.26 14.41 -11.13
C GLN A 468 -21.31 15.61 -11.01
N LYS A 469 -21.85 16.83 -10.91
CA LYS A 469 -21.05 18.03 -10.59
C LYS A 469 -20.43 17.95 -9.20
N GLU A 470 -21.15 17.43 -8.20
CA GLU A 470 -20.59 17.19 -6.86
C GLU A 470 -19.44 16.17 -6.87
N ALA A 471 -19.53 15.14 -7.71
CA ALA A 471 -18.43 14.19 -7.91
C ALA A 471 -17.20 14.89 -8.51
N LEU A 472 -17.39 15.75 -9.52
CA LEU A 472 -16.34 16.53 -10.16
C LEU A 472 -15.76 17.63 -9.25
N ALA A 473 -16.56 18.22 -8.37
CA ALA A 473 -16.09 19.17 -7.36
C ALA A 473 -15.09 18.54 -6.38
N ARG A 474 -15.20 17.22 -6.18
CA ARG A 474 -14.24 16.43 -5.38
C ARG A 474 -13.09 15.93 -6.24
N PHE A 475 -13.36 15.44 -7.45
CA PHE A 475 -12.36 14.87 -8.33
C PHE A 475 -12.48 15.45 -9.76
N SER A 476 -11.88 16.63 -9.94
CA SER A 476 -11.98 17.40 -11.19
C SER A 476 -11.19 16.82 -12.36
N LYS A 477 -10.17 16.01 -12.09
CA LYS A 477 -9.35 15.34 -13.12
C LYS A 477 -9.90 13.98 -13.57
N ASN A 478 -11.09 13.56 -13.10
CA ASN A 478 -11.66 12.27 -13.47
C ASN A 478 -12.33 12.34 -14.86
N ALA A 479 -11.70 11.72 -15.87
CA ALA A 479 -12.20 11.75 -17.25
C ALA A 479 -13.56 11.04 -17.41
N VAL A 480 -13.78 9.94 -16.68
CA VAL A 480 -15.06 9.21 -16.69
C VAL A 480 -16.17 10.12 -16.20
N TYR A 481 -15.94 10.89 -15.13
CA TYR A 481 -16.96 11.78 -14.60
C TYR A 481 -17.34 12.92 -15.54
N TRP A 482 -16.37 13.45 -16.27
CA TRP A 482 -16.64 14.44 -17.32
C TRP A 482 -17.41 13.84 -18.50
N SER A 483 -17.09 12.59 -18.88
CA SER A 483 -17.81 11.86 -19.93
C SER A 483 -19.26 11.58 -19.51
N ASP A 484 -19.49 11.16 -18.26
CA ASP A 484 -20.83 10.95 -17.72
C ASP A 484 -21.63 12.26 -17.69
N LEU A 485 -21.00 13.36 -17.27
CA LEU A 485 -21.64 14.69 -17.30
C LEU A 485 -22.00 15.13 -18.72
N SER A 486 -21.11 14.88 -19.69
CA SER A 486 -21.38 15.13 -21.11
C SER A 486 -22.62 14.38 -21.58
N TRP A 487 -22.72 13.10 -21.23
CA TRP A 487 -23.87 12.28 -21.58
C TRP A 487 -25.17 12.81 -20.95
N LEU A 488 -25.14 13.17 -19.66
CA LEU A 488 -26.31 13.74 -18.98
C LEU A 488 -26.78 15.04 -19.65
N TYR A 489 -25.86 15.91 -20.06
CA TYR A 489 -26.22 17.13 -20.77
C TYR A 489 -26.81 16.85 -22.15
N ARG A 490 -26.24 15.90 -22.90
CA ARG A 490 -26.78 15.48 -24.20
C ARG A 490 -28.23 15.01 -24.07
N VAL A 491 -28.53 14.19 -23.05
CA VAL A 491 -29.89 13.71 -22.76
C VAL A 491 -30.82 14.85 -22.35
N SER A 492 -30.32 15.88 -21.67
CA SER A 492 -31.11 17.08 -21.31
C SER A 492 -31.33 18.06 -22.48
N GLY A 493 -30.72 17.82 -23.64
CA GLY A 493 -30.77 18.72 -24.80
C GLY A 493 -29.75 19.87 -24.78
N ASP A 494 -28.93 19.96 -23.73
CA ASP A 494 -27.89 20.99 -23.58
C ASP A 494 -26.60 20.58 -24.31
N MET A 495 -26.63 20.67 -25.65
CA MET A 495 -25.52 20.23 -26.51
C MET A 495 -24.23 21.03 -26.29
N ALA A 496 -24.35 22.30 -25.89
CA ALA A 496 -23.19 23.15 -25.62
C ALA A 496 -22.40 22.65 -24.40
N ASN A 497 -23.08 22.41 -23.27
CA ASN A 497 -22.44 21.86 -22.09
C ASN A 497 -22.05 20.39 -22.25
N ALA A 498 -22.76 19.63 -23.08
CA ALA A 498 -22.38 18.28 -23.46
C ALA A 498 -21.02 18.25 -24.17
N ALA A 499 -20.83 19.08 -25.19
CA ALA A 499 -19.57 19.19 -25.93
C ALA A 499 -18.43 19.73 -25.04
N ALA A 500 -18.70 20.73 -24.20
CA ALA A 500 -17.72 21.27 -23.26
C ALA A 500 -17.24 20.21 -22.25
N SER A 501 -18.16 19.41 -21.71
CA SER A 501 -17.84 18.34 -20.77
C SER A 501 -17.07 17.20 -21.46
N MET A 502 -17.40 16.85 -22.70
CA MET A 502 -16.64 15.85 -23.46
C MET A 502 -15.20 16.32 -23.75
N ARG A 503 -15.01 17.62 -24.03
CA ARG A 503 -13.68 18.20 -24.16
C ARG A 503 -12.87 18.04 -22.89
N LYS A 504 -13.49 18.27 -21.71
CA LYS A 504 -12.84 18.03 -20.42
C LYS A 504 -12.52 16.56 -20.17
N ALA A 505 -13.38 15.63 -20.61
CA ALA A 505 -13.09 14.20 -20.54
C ALA A 505 -11.86 13.85 -21.37
N TYR A 506 -11.78 14.35 -22.61
CA TYR A 506 -10.63 14.20 -23.49
C TYR A 506 -9.35 14.83 -22.91
N GLU A 507 -9.42 16.04 -22.33
CA GLU A 507 -8.27 16.70 -21.72
C GLU A 507 -7.67 15.88 -20.57
N ASN A 508 -8.49 15.14 -19.83
CA ASN A 508 -8.09 14.31 -18.68
C ASN A 508 -7.77 12.85 -19.05
N ASP A 509 -8.05 12.41 -20.28
CA ASP A 509 -7.58 11.13 -20.82
C ASP A 509 -7.46 11.22 -22.36
N ARG A 510 -6.35 11.82 -22.80
CA ARG A 510 -6.10 12.18 -24.20
C ARG A 510 -5.90 10.98 -25.12
N LEU A 511 -5.54 9.83 -24.55
CA LEU A 511 -5.26 8.61 -25.29
C LEU A 511 -6.49 7.69 -25.40
N ASN A 512 -7.65 8.11 -24.86
CA ASN A 512 -8.86 7.31 -24.92
C ASN A 512 -9.55 7.42 -26.29
N PRO A 513 -9.63 6.33 -27.07
CA PRO A 513 -10.24 6.37 -28.39
C PRO A 513 -11.74 6.71 -28.35
N VAL A 514 -12.43 6.39 -27.26
CA VAL A 514 -13.86 6.70 -27.09
C VAL A 514 -14.06 8.22 -26.97
N TYR A 515 -13.22 8.90 -26.20
CA TYR A 515 -13.34 10.35 -26.01
C TYR A 515 -12.95 11.12 -27.28
N ILE A 516 -11.95 10.64 -28.02
CA ILE A 516 -11.58 11.20 -29.33
C ILE A 516 -12.78 11.12 -30.29
N LYS A 517 -13.35 9.92 -30.45
CA LYS A 517 -14.50 9.70 -31.33
C LYS A 517 -15.71 10.56 -30.93
N ASN A 518 -16.07 10.54 -29.65
CA ASN A 518 -17.23 11.31 -29.16
C ASN A 518 -17.04 12.82 -29.36
N LEU A 519 -15.82 13.33 -29.19
CA LEU A 519 -15.52 14.76 -29.42
C LEU A 519 -15.65 15.14 -30.91
N GLU A 520 -15.29 14.24 -31.83
CA GLU A 520 -15.51 14.44 -33.26
C GLU A 520 -16.99 14.46 -33.64
N GLU A 521 -17.81 13.61 -33.02
CA GLU A 521 -19.27 13.62 -33.23
C GLU A 521 -19.87 14.99 -32.85
N TYR A 522 -19.50 15.55 -31.70
CA TYR A 522 -19.95 16.90 -31.30
C TYR A 522 -19.48 18.02 -32.23
N ARG A 523 -18.35 17.84 -32.95
CA ARG A 523 -17.91 18.83 -33.96
C ARG A 523 -18.75 18.76 -35.23
N LYS A 524 -19.12 17.55 -35.65
CA LYS A 524 -19.98 17.32 -36.83
C LYS A 524 -21.39 17.86 -36.58
N ASP A 525 -21.93 17.65 -35.38
CA ASP A 525 -23.27 18.12 -35.00
C ASP A 525 -23.37 19.65 -34.87
N ASN A 526 -22.25 20.35 -34.63
CA ASN A 526 -22.18 21.81 -34.48
C ASN A 526 -21.80 22.58 -35.76
N GLY A 527 -21.63 21.91 -36.90
CA GLY A 527 -21.47 22.58 -38.20
C GLY A 527 -20.16 23.35 -38.45
N THR A 528 -19.21 23.37 -37.51
CA THR A 528 -17.86 23.92 -37.74
C THR A 528 -16.97 22.87 -38.40
N LYS A 529 -16.77 23.02 -39.71
CA LYS A 529 -15.73 22.36 -40.51
C LYS A 529 -14.34 22.76 -40.04
#